data_AF-A0A392SAV0-F1
#
_entry.id   AF-A0A392SAV0-F1
#
_cell.length_a   1.000
_cell.length_b   1.000
_cell.length_c   1.000
_cell.angle_alpha   90.00
_cell.angle_beta   90.00
_cell.angle_gamma   90.00
#
_symmetry.space_group_name_H-M   'P 1'
#
loop_
_entity.id
_entity.type
_entity.pdbx_description
1 polymer ?
#
loop_
_entity_poly.entity_id
_entity_poly.type
_entity_poly.pdbx_seq_one_letter_code
_entity_poly.pdbx_strand_id
1 'polypeptide(L)'
;MMLNFTAHNPNKKLSIYYDKVEARAFYEGSRFANVNLITHINSFHQYKKSSDPMSGVFSGQKLLMLDNDQISDFNKDKSVGIYDIHVKLNFRIRFKL
;
A
#
# COMPACT_ATOMS: atom_id res chain seq x y z
N MET A 1 6.44 -6.80 7.02
CA MET A 1 6.99 -5.54 6.49
C MET A 1 6.12 -4.39 6.96
N MET A 2 6.69 -3.27 7.41
CA MET A 2 5.93 -2.07 7.80
C MET A 2 6.04 -1.02 6.69
N LEU A 3 4.90 -0.47 6.28
CA LEU A 3 4.81 0.65 5.36
C LEU A 3 4.42 1.89 6.14
N ASN A 4 5.25 2.94 6.05
CA ASN A 4 4.96 4.25 6.61
C ASN A 4 5.06 5.28 5.49
N PHE A 5 4.05 6.13 5.37
CA PHE A 5 4.06 7.25 4.44
C PHE A 5 3.19 8.38 4.96
N THR A 6 3.34 9.55 4.35
CA THR A 6 2.55 10.73 4.69
C THR A 6 1.71 11.12 3.47
N ALA A 7 0.40 11.22 3.65
CA ALA A 7 -0.48 11.78 2.65
C ALA A 7 -0.54 13.31 2.84
N HIS A 8 -0.21 14.08 1.82
CA HIS A 8 -0.31 15.54 1.85
C HIS A 8 -1.48 16.02 0.98
N ASN A 9 -2.36 16.84 1.55
CA ASN A 9 -3.39 17.56 0.80
C ASN A 9 -2.91 18.99 0.47
N PRO A 10 -2.42 19.25 -0.75
CA PRO A 10 -1.98 20.59 -1.14
C PRO A 10 -3.15 21.54 -1.44
N ASN A 11 -4.40 21.07 -1.42
CA ASN A 11 -5.57 21.87 -1.78
C ASN A 11 -5.93 22.87 -0.66
N LYS A 12 -6.21 24.13 -1.02
CA LYS A 12 -6.63 25.20 -0.09
C LYS A 12 -8.14 25.26 0.13
N LYS A 13 -8.92 24.64 -0.75
CA LYS A 13 -10.39 24.76 -0.81
C LYS A 13 -11.08 23.47 -0.40
N LEU A 14 -10.55 22.32 -0.80
CA LEU A 14 -11.19 21.02 -0.64
C LEU A 14 -10.45 20.18 0.41
N SER A 15 -11.23 19.66 1.36
CA SER A 15 -10.80 18.58 2.24
C SER A 15 -11.04 17.22 1.57
N ILE A 16 -10.35 16.18 2.05
CA ILE A 16 -10.38 14.83 1.49
C ILE A 16 -10.91 13.87 2.55
N TYR A 17 -11.96 13.13 2.22
CA TYR A 17 -12.38 11.97 3.00
C TYR A 17 -11.85 10.71 2.34
N TYR A 18 -11.12 9.89 3.10
CA TYR A 18 -10.63 8.59 2.68
C TYR A 18 -11.62 7.50 3.08
N ASP A 19 -12.35 6.96 2.12
CA ASP A 19 -13.31 5.87 2.34
C ASP A 19 -12.62 4.51 2.38
N LYS A 20 -11.54 4.37 1.61
CA LYS A 20 -10.67 3.19 1.60
C LYS A 20 -9.26 3.60 1.28
N VAL A 21 -8.30 3.03 2.00
CA VAL A 21 -6.89 3.07 1.64
C VAL A 21 -6.36 1.65 1.72
N GLU A 22 -6.01 1.05 0.57
CA GLU A 22 -5.50 -0.31 0.48
C GLU A 22 -4.09 -0.31 -0.11
N ALA A 23 -3.14 -0.88 0.63
CA ALA A 23 -1.80 -1.13 0.14
C ALA A 23 -1.69 -2.59 -0.31
N ARG A 24 -1.14 -2.83 -1.50
CA ARG A 24 -0.91 -4.17 -2.07
C ARG A 24 0.56 -4.34 -2.39
N ALA A 25 1.18 -5.40 -1.88
CA ALA A 25 2.57 -5.73 -2.12
C ALA A 25 2.69 -6.83 -3.18
N PHE A 26 3.65 -6.66 -4.08
CA PHE A 26 3.91 -7.51 -5.23
C PHE A 26 5.39 -7.86 -5.29
N TYR A 27 5.67 -9.08 -5.74
CA TYR A 27 6.98 -9.57 -6.12
C TYR A 27 6.86 -10.13 -7.53
N GLU A 28 7.72 -9.71 -8.46
CA GLU A 28 7.64 -10.10 -9.88
C GLU A 28 6.24 -9.87 -10.52
N GLY A 29 5.50 -8.87 -10.04
CA GLY A 29 4.13 -8.61 -10.49
C GLY A 29 3.06 -9.50 -9.86
N SER A 30 3.44 -10.53 -9.10
CA SER A 30 2.55 -11.40 -8.34
C SER A 30 2.26 -10.83 -6.95
N ARG A 31 0.98 -10.66 -6.63
CA ARG A 31 0.54 -10.11 -5.33
C ARG A 31 0.71 -11.16 -4.24
N PHE A 32 1.47 -10.85 -3.20
CA PHE A 32 1.65 -11.75 -2.04
C PHE A 32 1.03 -11.25 -0.75
N ALA A 33 0.70 -9.95 -0.65
CA ALA A 33 0.07 -9.40 0.53
C ALA A 33 -0.78 -8.16 0.21
N ASN A 34 -1.77 -7.90 1.05
CA ASN A 34 -2.51 -6.64 1.06
C ASN A 34 -2.89 -6.25 2.49
N VAL A 35 -2.99 -4.95 2.72
CA VAL A 35 -3.44 -4.39 4.01
C VAL A 35 -4.36 -3.20 3.75
N ASN A 36 -5.47 -3.15 4.48
CA ASN A 36 -6.32 -1.97 4.53
C ASN A 36 -5.79 -1.04 5.62
N LEU A 37 -5.29 0.13 5.21
CA LEU A 37 -4.74 1.15 6.09
C LEU A 37 -5.87 1.93 6.77
N ILE A 38 -6.98 2.11 6.05
CA ILE A 38 -8.22 2.72 6.51
C ILE A 38 -9.39 1.87 6.00
N THR A 39 -10.37 1.59 6.87
CA THR A 39 -11.59 0.84 6.54
C THR A 39 -12.80 1.77 6.45
N HIS A 40 -13.93 1.26 5.95
CA HIS A 40 -15.18 2.02 5.87
C HIS A 40 -15.73 2.47 7.24
N ILE A 41 -15.34 1.80 8.32
CA ILE A 41 -15.70 2.17 9.71
C ILE A 41 -14.75 3.24 10.25
N ASN A 42 -13.50 3.27 9.74
CA ASN A 42 -12.44 4.15 10.23
C ASN A 42 -12.06 5.21 9.19
N SER A 43 -13.00 5.58 8.31
CA SER A 43 -12.76 6.57 7.24
C SER A 43 -12.14 7.83 7.82
N PHE A 44 -11.06 8.30 7.22
CA PHE A 44 -10.26 9.40 7.75
C PHE A 44 -10.56 10.71 7.01
N HIS A 45 -10.71 11.81 7.74
CA HIS A 45 -10.88 13.14 7.17
C HIS A 45 -9.55 13.91 7.23
N GLN A 46 -9.04 14.24 6.04
CA GLN A 46 -7.86 15.07 5.88
C GLN A 46 -8.27 16.50 5.52
N TYR A 47 -7.86 17.45 6.37
CA TYR A 47 -8.15 18.86 6.21
C TYR A 47 -7.42 19.48 5.01
N LYS A 48 -7.77 20.72 4.72
CA LYS A 48 -7.14 21.54 3.67
C LYS A 48 -5.72 21.88 4.12
N LYS A 49 -4.74 21.82 3.22
CA LYS A 49 -3.33 22.14 3.53
C LYS A 49 -2.75 21.37 4.73
N SER A 50 -3.18 20.13 4.95
CA SER A 50 -2.62 19.27 6.00
C SER A 50 -1.81 18.11 5.43
N SER A 51 -1.01 17.51 6.31
CA SER A 51 -0.27 16.28 6.07
C SER A 51 -0.61 15.32 7.19
N ASP A 52 -1.00 14.09 6.84
CA ASP A 52 -1.40 13.10 7.82
C ASP A 52 -0.58 11.81 7.62
N PRO A 53 0.05 11.28 8.68
CA PRO A 53 0.80 10.04 8.59
C PRO A 53 -0.15 8.85 8.44
N MET A 54 0.26 7.88 7.64
CA MET A 54 -0.43 6.61 7.46
C MET A 54 0.58 5.47 7.62
N SER A 55 0.15 4.40 8.29
CA SER A 55 0.96 3.21 8.50
C SER A 55 0.16 1.94 8.29
N GLY A 56 0.85 0.89 7.86
CA GLY A 56 0.28 -0.43 7.68
C GLY A 56 1.31 -1.52 7.85
N VAL A 57 0.88 -2.61 8.47
CA VAL A 57 1.71 -3.79 8.63
C VAL A 57 1.25 -4.85 7.65
N PHE A 58 2.14 -5.22 6.72
CA PHE A 58 1.97 -6.43 5.94
C PHE A 58 2.35 -7.61 6.81
N SER A 59 1.33 -8.31 7.31
CA SER A 59 1.44 -9.62 7.95
C SER A 59 1.66 -10.66 6.84
N GLY A 60 2.76 -11.41 6.92
CA GLY A 60 3.18 -12.30 5.84
C GLY A 60 2.16 -13.41 5.58
N GLN A 61 1.74 -13.54 4.32
CA GLN A 61 1.12 -14.75 3.81
C GLN A 61 2.22 -15.53 3.07
N LYS A 62 2.43 -16.80 3.43
CA LYS A 62 3.46 -17.67 2.81
C LYS A 62 3.12 -18.14 1.39
N LEU A 63 1.96 -17.74 0.88
CA LEU A 63 1.48 -18.16 -0.42
C LEU A 63 1.77 -17.06 -1.44
N LEU A 64 2.73 -17.34 -2.32
CA LEU A 64 3.06 -16.50 -3.46
C LEU A 64 2.96 -17.39 -4.70
N MET A 65 2.01 -17.07 -5.58
CA MET A 65 1.83 -17.80 -6.84
C MET A 65 2.81 -17.23 -7.86
N LEU A 66 3.78 -18.04 -8.25
CA LEU A 66 4.79 -17.71 -9.25
C LEU A 66 4.71 -18.73 -10.39
N ASP A 67 5.00 -18.27 -11.60
CA ASP A 67 5.30 -19.16 -12.72
C ASP A 67 6.76 -19.68 -12.68
N ASN A 68 7.12 -20.53 -13.64
CA ASN A 68 8.44 -21.17 -13.65
C ASN A 68 9.60 -20.17 -13.82
N ASP A 69 9.40 -19.09 -14.58
CA ASP A 69 10.44 -18.09 -14.82
C ASP A 69 10.64 -17.25 -13.56
N GLN A 70 9.54 -16.81 -12.95
CA GLN A 70 9.53 -16.10 -11.68
C GLN A 70 10.10 -16.92 -10.51
N ILE A 71 9.95 -18.26 -10.52
CA ILE A 71 10.59 -19.14 -9.53
C ILE A 71 12.12 -19.12 -9.69
N SER A 72 12.62 -19.09 -10.93
CA SER A 72 14.05 -19.00 -11.20
C SER A 72 14.62 -17.69 -10.64
N ASP A 73 13.94 -16.58 -10.90
CA ASP A 73 14.34 -15.26 -10.40
C ASP A 73 14.23 -15.17 -8.88
N PHE A 74 13.17 -15.73 -8.29
CA PHE A 74 13.05 -15.86 -6.84
C PHE A 74 14.23 -16.61 -6.21
N ASN A 75 14.72 -17.67 -6.83
CA ASN A 75 15.87 -18.41 -6.30
C ASN A 75 17.18 -17.61 -6.42
N LYS A 76 17.36 -16.84 -7.50
CA LYS A 76 18.50 -15.91 -7.65
C LYS A 76 18.45 -14.84 -6.56
N ASP A 77 17.31 -14.16 -6.41
CA ASP A 77 17.07 -13.14 -5.39
C ASP A 77 17.26 -13.68 -3.98
N LYS A 78 16.77 -14.90 -3.73
CA LYS A 78 16.96 -15.60 -2.45
C LYS A 78 18.43 -15.88 -2.14
N SER A 79 19.24 -16.23 -3.15
CA SER A 79 20.68 -16.47 -2.97
C SER A 79 21.45 -15.20 -2.62
N VAL A 80 21.03 -14.05 -3.16
CA VAL A 80 21.63 -12.74 -2.89
C VAL A 80 21.03 -12.09 -1.63
N GLY A 81 19.82 -12.51 -1.25
CA GLY A 81 19.04 -11.96 -0.14
C GLY A 81 18.39 -10.61 -0.43
N ILE A 82 18.31 -10.21 -1.70
CA ILE A 82 17.75 -8.93 -2.15
C ILE A 82 16.51 -9.25 -2.97
N TYR A 83 15.38 -8.62 -2.65
CA TYR A 83 14.11 -8.82 -3.33
C TYR A 83 13.56 -7.48 -3.79
N ASP A 84 13.09 -7.39 -5.03
CA ASP A 84 12.36 -6.22 -5.51
C ASP A 84 10.87 -6.33 -5.15
N ILE A 85 10.41 -5.41 -4.29
CA ILE A 85 9.03 -5.41 -3.78
C ILE A 85 8.34 -4.12 -4.21
N HIS A 86 7.31 -4.28 -5.03
CA HIS A 86 6.46 -3.18 -5.45
C HIS A 86 5.23 -3.04 -4.56
N VAL A 87 4.98 -1.85 -4.04
CA VAL A 87 3.77 -1.54 -3.28
C VAL A 87 2.87 -0.60 -4.09
N LYS A 88 1.63 -1.03 -4.37
CA LYS A 88 0.60 -0.20 -4.99
C LYS A 88 -0.40 0.27 -3.94
N LEU A 89 -0.59 1.58 -3.86
CA LEU A 89 -1.60 2.21 -2.99
C LEU A 89 -2.87 2.51 -3.79
N ASN A 90 -4.00 2.00 -3.31
CA ASN A 90 -5.31 2.21 -3.92
C ASN A 90 -6.18 3.01 -2.97
N PHE A 91 -6.51 4.24 -3.37
CA PHE A 91 -7.31 5.16 -2.59
C PHE A 91 -8.72 5.26 -3.17
N ARG A 92 -9.73 5.20 -2.31
CA ARG A 92 -11.08 5.65 -2.61
C ARG A 92 -11.34 6.89 -1.77
N ILE A 93 -11.52 8.03 -2.44
CA ILE A 93 -11.65 9.33 -1.79
C ILE A 93 -12.90 10.09 -2.23
N ARG A 94 -13.34 11.00 -1.37
CA ARG A 94 -14.37 12.00 -1.64
C ARG A 94 -13.83 13.38 -1.31
N PHE A 95 -14.06 14.34 -2.20
CA PHE A 95 -13.75 15.74 -1.92
C PHE A 95 -14.92 16.41 -1.20
N LYS A 96 -14.61 17.26 -0.23
CA LYS A 96 -15.60 18.07 0.48
C LYS A 96 -15.15 19.52 0.55
N LEU A 97 -16.06 20.43 0.20
CA LEU A 97 -15.89 21.88 0.29
C LEU A 97 -15.77 22.35 1.73
#